data_AF-A0A813MSG5-F1
#
_entry.id   AF-A0A813MSG5-F1
#
_cell.length_a   1.000
_cell.length_b   1.000
_cell.length_c   1.000
_cell.angle_alpha   90.00
_cell.angle_beta   90.00
_cell.angle_gamma   90.00
#
_symmetry.space_group_name_H-M   'P 1'
#
loop_
_entity.id
_entity.type
_entity.pdbx_description
1 polymer ?
#
loop_
_entity_poly.entity_id
_entity_poly.type
_entity_poly.pdbx_seq_one_letter_code
_entity_poly.pdbx_strand_id
1 'polypeptide(L)' 'MIQSVSNQTPQLGNSGQSTTNHMYVGPYRLEKTLGKGQTGLVKLGVHHKTGKKVAIKIVNREKLNESVLMKVS' A
#
# COMPACT_ATOMS: atom_id res chain seq x y z
N MET A 1 52.01 24.48 14.16
CA MET A 1 51.35 25.12 13.00
C MET A 1 50.12 24.30 12.68
N ILE A 2 48.99 24.79 13.15
CA ILE A 2 47.67 24.26 12.85
C ILE A 2 47.26 24.83 11.49
N GLN A 3 47.03 23.98 10.50
CA GLN A 3 46.41 24.37 9.24
C GLN A 3 44.94 23.97 9.25
N SER A 4 44.11 24.99 9.47
CA SER A 4 42.82 25.29 8.85
C SER A 4 41.79 24.18 8.68
N VAL A 5 40.78 24.24 9.56
CA VAL A 5 39.40 23.87 9.27
C VAL A 5 38.90 24.53 7.97
N SER A 6 38.21 23.75 7.13
CA SER A 6 37.30 24.28 6.12
C SER A 6 35.92 23.64 6.29
N ASN A 7 34.94 24.49 6.59
CA ASN A 7 33.52 24.20 6.54
C ASN A 7 33.10 24.12 5.07
N GLN A 8 32.32 23.09 4.69
CA GLN A 8 31.02 23.23 4.01
C GLN A 8 30.51 21.88 3.49
N THR A 9 29.32 21.52 3.95
CA THR A 9 28.49 20.38 3.55
C THR A 9 27.91 20.61 2.15
N PRO A 10 28.07 19.69 1.17
CA PRO A 10 27.15 19.62 0.05
C PRO A 10 25.93 18.80 0.45
N GLN A 11 24.87 19.50 0.86
CA GLN A 11 23.52 18.98 0.93
C GLN A 11 23.00 18.84 -0.51
N LEU A 12 23.05 17.65 -1.10
CA LEU A 12 22.30 17.34 -2.32
C LEU A 12 21.57 16.03 -2.13
N GLY A 13 20.25 16.14 -2.17
CA GLY A 13 19.32 15.14 -1.69
C GLY A 13 19.38 13.84 -2.46
N ASN A 14 19.13 12.77 -1.72
CA ASN A 14 18.29 11.72 -2.26
C ASN A 14 17.39 11.31 -1.10
N SER A 15 16.21 11.94 -1.07
CA SER A 15 15.05 11.36 -0.40
C SER A 15 15.08 9.88 -0.75
N GLY A 16 15.19 9.02 0.25
CA GLY A 16 15.15 7.59 0.06
C GLY A 16 13.91 7.29 -0.76
N GLN A 17 14.09 7.10 -2.07
CA GLN A 17 13.19 6.37 -2.91
C GLN A 17 13.28 4.95 -2.38
N SER A 18 12.66 4.75 -1.22
CA SER A 18 11.91 3.54 -0.98
C SER A 18 11.09 3.42 -2.25
N THR A 19 11.51 2.49 -3.09
CA THR A 19 10.76 2.02 -4.24
C THR A 19 9.50 1.43 -3.65
N THR A 20 8.58 2.28 -3.20
CA THR A 20 7.27 1.91 -2.71
C THR A 20 6.54 1.47 -3.97
N ASN A 21 6.80 0.22 -4.36
CA ASN A 21 6.13 -0.47 -5.42
C ASN A 21 4.65 -0.44 -5.05
N HIS A 22 3.97 0.56 -5.59
CA HIS A 22 2.57 0.80 -5.31
C HIS A 22 1.80 -0.34 -5.97
N MET A 23 1.05 -1.08 -5.17
CA MET A 23 0.22 -2.17 -5.68
C MET A 23 -1.06 -1.58 -6.28
N TYR A 24 -1.44 -2.01 -7.48
CA TYR A 24 -2.61 -1.51 -8.19
C TYR A 24 -3.65 -2.61 -8.39
N VAL A 25 -4.93 -2.21 -8.38
CA VAL A 25 -6.06 -3.02 -8.81
C VAL A 25 -6.89 -2.17 -9.77
N GLY A 26 -6.83 -2.49 -11.06
CA GLY A 26 -7.38 -1.62 -12.11
C GLY A 26 -6.80 -0.20 -11.99
N PRO A 27 -7.63 0.86 -12.08
CA PRO A 27 -7.15 2.25 -12.02
C PRO A 27 -6.89 2.77 -10.60
N TYR A 28 -6.93 1.90 -9.58
CA TYR A 28 -6.81 2.29 -8.18
C TYR A 28 -5.48 1.82 -7.59
N ARG A 29 -4.76 2.76 -6.97
CA ARG A 29 -3.62 2.47 -6.12
C ARG A 29 -4.11 1.98 -4.76
N LEU A 30 -3.61 0.85 -4.28
CA LEU A 30 -3.87 0.36 -2.94
C LEU A 30 -3.01 1.10 -1.92
N GLU A 31 -3.64 1.57 -0.85
CA GLU A 31 -2.99 2.23 0.28
C GLU A 31 -3.18 1.42 1.57
N LYS A 32 -3.32 2.11 2.70
CA LYS A 32 -3.46 1.52 4.03
C LYS A 32 -4.69 0.62 4.13
N THR A 33 -4.60 -0.36 5.01
CA THR A 33 -5.73 -1.22 5.39
C THR A 33 -6.75 -0.40 6.18
N LEU A 34 -8.02 -0.51 5.80
CA LEU A 34 -9.16 0.08 6.52
C LEU A 34 -9.80 -0.92 7.48
N GLY A 35 -9.76 -2.22 7.18
CA GLY A 35 -10.30 -3.24 8.05
C GLY A 35 -9.87 -4.65 7.66
N LYS A 36 -9.84 -5.56 8.63
CA LYS A 36 -9.62 -7.00 8.44
C LYS A 36 -10.75 -7.73 9.15
N GLY A 37 -11.33 -8.75 8.52
CA GLY A 37 -12.34 -9.58 9.15
C GLY A 37 -12.52 -10.91 8.44
N GLN A 38 -13.49 -11.70 8.90
CA GLN A 38 -13.73 -13.04 8.37
C GLN A 38 -14.01 -13.05 6.86
N THR A 39 -14.75 -12.05 6.39
CA THR A 39 -15.14 -11.94 4.97
C THR A 39 -14.06 -11.32 4.08
N GLY A 40 -12.88 -11.02 4.63
CA GLY A 40 -11.72 -10.54 3.87
C GLY A 40 -11.04 -9.30 4.44
N LEU A 41 -10.23 -8.69 3.58
CA LEU A 41 -9.40 -7.51 3.86
C LEU A 41 -9.98 -6.31 3.12
N VAL A 42 -10.10 -5.16 3.78
CA VAL A 42 -10.52 -3.90 3.16
C VAL A 42 -9.35 -2.93 3.18
N LYS A 43 -8.98 -2.39 2.01
CA LYS A 43 -7.94 -1.36 1.85
C LYS A 43 -8.52 -0.07 1.27
N LEU A 44 -7.88 1.05 1.58
CA LEU A 44 -8.14 2.32 0.90
C LEU A 44 -7.57 2.22 -0.52
N GLY A 45 -8.39 2.56 -1.51
CA GLY A 45 -7.98 2.73 -2.89
C GLY A 45 -8.07 4.18 -3.31
N VAL A 46 -7.10 4.67 -4.08
CA VAL A 46 -7.14 6.02 -4.67
C VAL A 46 -7.07 5.91 -6.19
N HIS A 47 -8.08 6.45 -6.88
CA HIS A 47 -8.09 6.45 -8.34
C HIS A 47 -6.94 7.31 -8.87
N HIS A 48 -6.06 6.73 -9.69
CA HIS A 48 -4.79 7.36 -10.07
C HIS A 48 -4.99 8.73 -10.75
N LYS A 49 -6.02 8.88 -11.60
CA LYS A 49 -6.26 10.12 -12.35
C LYS A 49 -7.08 11.17 -11.61
N THR A 50 -8.00 10.76 -10.73
CA THR A 50 -9.02 11.66 -10.17
C THR A 50 -8.86 11.89 -8.67
N GLY A 51 -8.00 11.12 -8.00
CA GLY A 51 -7.84 11.18 -6.54
C GLY A 51 -9.03 10.65 -5.75
N LYS A 52 -10.09 10.15 -6.41
CA LYS A 52 -11.28 9.63 -5.72
C LYS A 52 -10.90 8.45 -4.82
N LYS A 53 -11.23 8.57 -3.54
CA LYS A 53 -11.00 7.55 -2.51
C LYS A 53 -12.14 6.55 -2.52
N VAL A 54 -11.81 5.27 -2.46
CA VAL A 54 -12.75 4.15 -2.43
C VAL A 54 -12.30 3.09 -1.42
N ALA A 55 -13.21 2.25 -0.95
CA ALA A 55 -12.88 1.05 -0.19
C ALA A 55 -12.79 -0.15 -1.14
N ILE A 56 -11.67 -0.88 -1.11
CA ILE A 56 -11.45 -2.09 -1.92
C ILE A 56 -11.47 -3.29 -1.01
N LYS A 57 -12.47 -4.17 -1.18
CA LYS A 57 -12.58 -5.44 -0.44
C LYS A 57 -11.90 -6.55 -1.23
N ILE A 58 -10.89 -7.14 -0.62
CA ILE A 58 -10.09 -8.25 -1.13
C ILE A 58 -10.57 -9.52 -0.42
N VAL A 59 -11.07 -10.48 -1.21
CA VAL A 59 -11.62 -11.74 -0.70
C VAL A 59 -10.79 -12.90 -1.22
N ASN A 60 -10.37 -13.81 -0.33
CA ASN A 60 -9.72 -15.05 -0.74
C ASN A 60 -10.78 -16.01 -1.29
N ARG A 61 -10.68 -16.35 -2.58
CA ARG A 61 -11.61 -17.24 -3.27
C ARG A 61 -11.57 -18.68 -2.73
N GLU A 62 -10.42 -19.16 -2.28
CA GLU A 62 -10.28 -20.52 -1.72
C GLU A 62 -11.13 -20.68 -0.46
N LYS A 63 -11.06 -19.70 0.46
CA LYS A 63 -11.84 -19.67 1.69
C LYS A 63 -13.35 -19.55 1.46
N LEU A 64 -13.75 -18.97 0.33
CA LEU A 64 -15.18 -18.92 -0.04
C LEU A 64 -15.68 -20.31 -0.45
N ASN A 65 -14.91 -21.06 -1.22
CA ASN A 65 -15.30 -22.39 -1.69
C ASN A 65 -15.50 -23.38 -0.52
N GLU A 66 -14.62 -23.34 0.49
CA GLU A 66 -14.79 -24.12 1.73
C GLU A 66 -16.04 -23.72 2.53
N SER A 67 -16.28 -22.41 2.65
CA SER A 67 -17.42 -21.89 3.41
C SER A 67 -18.77 -22.18 2.76
N VAL A 68 -18.83 -22.28 1.43
CA VAL A 68 -20.06 -22.70 0.72
C VAL A 68 -20.30 -24.20 0.96
N LEU A 69 -19.25 -25.02 0.93
CA LEU A 69 -19.34 -26.46 1.18
C LEU A 69 -19.87 -26.78 2.60
N MET A 70 -19.43 -26.03 3.62
CA MET A 70 -19.89 -26.21 5.00
C MET A 70 -21.36 -25.83 5.25
N LYS A 71 -21.99 -25.03 4.38
CA LYS A 71 -23.34 -24.49 4.63
C LYS A 71 -24.48 -25.34 4.06
N VAL A 72 -24.15 -26.46 3.40
CA VAL A 72 -25.09 -27.39 2.74
C VAL A 72 -25.02 -28.79 3.39
N SER A 73 -24.44 -28.89 4.59
CA SER A 73 -24.42 -30.13 5.41
C SER A 73 -25.34 -29.99 6.62
#